data_AF-A0A4Y8PF02-F1
#
_entry.id   AF-A0A4Y8PF02-F1
#
_cell.length_a   1.000
_cell.length_b   1.000
_cell.length_c   1.000
_cell.angle_alpha   90.00
_cell.angle_beta   90.00
_cell.angle_gamma   90.00
#
_symmetry.space_group_name_H-M   'P 1'
#
loop_
_entity.id
_entity.type
_entity.pdbx_description
1 polymer ?
#
loop_
_entity_poly.entity_id
_entity_poly.type
_entity_poly.pdbx_seq_one_letter_code
_entity_poly.pdbx_strand_id
1 'polypeptide(L)'
;MGFEAQKKGMDRKEQQKVPLFFPAILFATGCYLGAQGTFNLGLLLGSLIFSLSLWSKASRYRLFSEAFCLCSLFLLGLLNCRIHRDLAEKEMTMLQEKLAAFQNLHCLGYVASFPQQKERAIYFLLNLKAIKSREKWLPMKGKALCRVEDWQGTIHRGELITVSGKIILPHKKSNAGEGDFYKYMVEKGISFELLSKDRFFFTVMIPIRAMGVGSRR
;
A
#
# COMPACT_ATOMS: atom_id res chain seq x y z
N MET A 1 37.61 -33.70 43.22
CA MET A 1 36.79 -34.07 42.05
C MET A 1 35.49 -33.30 42.11
N GLY A 2 35.12 -32.56 41.05
CA GLY A 2 33.71 -32.31 40.78
C GLY A 2 33.17 -30.89 40.54
N PHE A 3 33.96 -29.82 40.34
CA PHE A 3 33.38 -28.47 40.18
C PHE A 3 33.96 -27.55 39.09
N GLU A 4 34.66 -28.07 38.07
CA GLU A 4 35.17 -27.23 36.97
C GLU A 4 34.65 -27.58 35.57
N ALA A 5 33.84 -28.64 35.42
CA ALA A 5 33.47 -29.14 34.09
C ALA A 5 32.12 -28.62 33.54
N GLN A 6 31.32 -27.88 34.31
CA GLN A 6 29.90 -27.64 33.96
C GLN A 6 29.57 -26.26 33.38
N LYS A 7 30.58 -25.44 33.04
CA LYS A 7 30.38 -24.12 32.40
C LYS A 7 30.86 -24.05 30.94
N LYS A 8 31.00 -25.20 30.27
CA LYS A 8 31.56 -25.30 28.91
C LYS A 8 30.55 -25.68 27.82
N GLY A 9 29.26 -25.77 28.17
CA GLY A 9 28.20 -26.27 27.29
C GLY A 9 27.01 -25.33 27.11
N MET A 10 27.14 -24.03 27.39
CA MET A 10 26.11 -23.08 26.99
C MET A 10 26.26 -22.83 25.49
N ASP A 11 25.24 -23.26 24.75
CA ASP A 11 25.16 -23.37 23.29
C ASP A 11 25.89 -22.24 22.53
N ARG A 12 26.98 -22.60 21.85
CA ARG A 12 27.61 -21.77 20.79
C ARG A 12 26.59 -21.32 19.73
N LYS A 13 25.46 -22.02 19.59
CA LYS A 13 24.36 -21.68 18.68
C LYS A 13 23.54 -20.46 19.13
N GLU A 14 23.48 -20.13 20.42
CA GLU A 14 22.75 -18.93 20.89
C GLU A 14 23.60 -17.67 20.83
N GLN A 15 24.92 -17.77 21.01
CA GLN A 15 25.85 -16.63 20.92
C GLN A 15 26.09 -16.12 19.49
N GLN A 16 25.65 -16.87 18.47
CA GLN A 16 25.74 -16.47 17.05
C GLN A 16 24.44 -15.89 16.49
N LYS A 17 23.46 -15.53 17.33
CA LYS A 17 22.41 -14.60 16.89
C LYS A 17 23.02 -13.21 16.84
N VAL A 18 23.78 -12.92 15.77
CA VAL A 18 24.13 -11.54 15.40
C VAL A 18 22.81 -10.76 15.47
N PRO A 19 22.72 -9.68 16.26
CA PRO A 19 21.47 -8.98 16.42
C PRO A 19 21.06 -8.41 15.05
N LEU A 20 20.16 -9.10 14.36
CA LEU A 20 19.54 -8.71 13.09
C LEU A 20 18.82 -7.35 13.19
N PHE A 21 18.70 -6.84 14.41
CA PHE A 21 18.20 -5.52 14.76
C PHE A 21 18.91 -4.39 14.01
N PHE A 22 20.24 -4.36 13.98
CA PHE A 22 21.00 -3.28 13.31
C PHE A 22 20.80 -3.27 11.78
N PRO A 23 20.97 -4.41 11.08
CA PRO A 23 20.62 -4.52 9.66
C PRO A 23 19.18 -4.14 9.35
N ALA A 24 18.23 -4.55 10.21
CA ALA A 24 16.81 -4.24 10.04
C ALA A 24 16.52 -2.73 10.20
N ILE A 25 17.15 -2.06 11.16
CA ILE A 25 17.03 -0.60 11.33
C ILE A 25 17.54 0.10 10.09
N LEU A 26 18.73 -0.25 9.59
CA LEU A 26 19.32 0.40 8.42
C LEU A 26 18.45 0.22 7.16
N PHE A 27 17.92 -1.00 6.97
CA PHE A 27 16.95 -1.23 5.90
C PHE A 27 15.69 -0.39 6.08
N ALA A 28 15.14 -0.31 7.28
CA ALA A 28 13.96 0.51 7.59
C ALA A 28 14.22 2.01 7.40
N THR A 29 15.41 2.51 7.76
CA THR A 29 15.84 3.89 7.48
C THR A 29 15.94 4.14 5.98
N GLY A 30 16.48 3.18 5.23
CA GLY A 30 16.48 3.20 3.77
C GLY A 30 15.06 3.30 3.20
N CYS A 31 14.14 2.47 3.68
CA CYS A 31 12.72 2.54 3.29
C CYS A 31 12.09 3.90 3.59
N TYR A 32 12.33 4.46 4.79
CA TYR A 32 11.80 5.76 5.20
C TYR A 32 12.27 6.90 4.29
N LEU A 33 13.57 6.96 3.98
CA LEU A 33 14.12 7.96 3.05
C LEU A 33 13.65 7.72 1.62
N GLY A 34 13.44 6.46 1.23
CA GLY A 34 12.95 6.09 -0.10
C GLY A 34 11.53 6.58 -0.34
N ALA A 35 10.69 6.54 0.69
CA ALA A 35 9.33 7.07 0.66
C ALA A 35 9.29 8.60 0.39
N GLN A 36 10.30 9.35 0.83
CA GLN A 36 10.38 10.79 0.58
C GLN A 36 10.59 11.11 -0.92
N GLY A 37 11.14 10.19 -1.70
CA GLY A 37 11.12 10.23 -3.16
C GLY A 37 12.16 11.12 -3.83
N THR A 38 13.23 11.47 -3.12
CA THR A 38 14.28 12.42 -3.55
C THR A 38 15.31 11.82 -4.50
N PHE A 39 15.40 10.50 -4.62
CA PHE A 39 16.48 9.83 -5.36
C PHE A 39 16.02 9.23 -6.70
N ASN A 40 16.85 9.40 -7.73
CA ASN A 40 16.64 8.81 -9.06
C ASN A 40 16.94 7.30 -9.03
N LEU A 41 16.04 6.49 -9.60
CA LEU A 41 16.17 5.02 -9.66
C LEU A 41 17.50 4.58 -10.30
N GLY A 42 17.95 5.25 -11.36
CA GLY A 42 19.22 4.93 -12.04
C GLY A 42 20.44 5.15 -11.13
N LEU A 43 20.43 6.23 -10.34
CA LEU A 43 21.49 6.50 -9.35
C LEU A 43 21.46 5.48 -8.20
N LEU A 44 20.28 5.05 -7.76
CA LEU A 44 20.14 4.02 -6.72
C LEU A 44 20.68 2.66 -7.20
N LEU A 45 20.33 2.24 -8.42
CA LEU A 45 20.86 1.01 -9.00
C LEU A 45 22.38 1.06 -9.20
N GLY A 46 22.89 2.17 -9.74
CA GLY A 46 24.32 2.37 -9.94
C GLY A 46 25.10 2.32 -8.63
N SER A 47 24.62 3.02 -7.60
CA SER A 47 25.24 3.01 -6.27
C SER A 47 25.14 1.63 -5.59
N LEU A 48 24.04 0.90 -5.76
CA LEU A 48 23.90 -0.46 -5.24
C LEU A 48 24.93 -1.40 -5.88
N ILE A 49 25.03 -1.41 -7.21
CA ILE A 49 25.99 -2.22 -7.95
C ILE A 49 27.42 -1.86 -7.53
N PHE A 50 27.72 -0.57 -7.41
CA PHE A 50 29.02 -0.11 -6.94
C PHE A 50 29.33 -0.60 -5.52
N SER A 51 28.39 -0.49 -4.58
CA SER A 51 28.55 -0.96 -3.21
C SER A 51 28.79 -2.47 -3.13
N LEU A 52 28.05 -3.26 -3.90
CA LEU A 52 28.22 -4.72 -3.98
C LEU A 52 29.56 -5.10 -4.62
N SER A 53 30.02 -4.34 -5.62
CA SER A 53 31.32 -4.55 -6.27
C SER A 53 32.49 -4.24 -5.34
N LEU A 54 32.33 -3.24 -4.47
CA LEU A 54 33.32 -2.92 -3.44
C LEU A 54 33.28 -3.93 -2.31
N TRP A 55 32.10 -4.43 -1.94
CA TRP A 55 31.96 -5.50 -0.95
C TRP A 55 32.70 -6.77 -1.37
N SER A 56 32.55 -7.21 -2.61
CA SER A 56 33.23 -8.41 -3.11
C SER A 56 34.76 -8.30 -3.04
N LYS A 57 35.31 -7.13 -3.38
CA LYS A 57 36.75 -6.83 -3.30
C LYS A 57 37.26 -6.60 -1.87
N ALA A 58 36.45 -5.95 -1.04
CA ALA A 58 36.78 -5.61 0.35
C ALA A 58 36.51 -6.76 1.33
N SER A 59 36.01 -7.91 0.85
CA SER A 59 35.72 -9.11 1.66
C SER A 59 36.91 -9.61 2.47
N ARG A 60 38.15 -9.28 2.07
CA ARG A 60 39.38 -9.56 2.84
C ARG A 60 39.56 -8.69 4.08
N TYR A 61 38.96 -7.50 4.11
CA TYR A 61 39.04 -6.55 5.22
C TYR A 61 37.69 -6.45 5.93
N ARG A 62 37.60 -7.08 7.11
CA ARG A 62 36.34 -7.27 7.84
C ARG A 62 35.53 -5.98 8.05
N LEU A 63 36.18 -4.89 8.49
CA LEU A 63 35.51 -3.60 8.72
C LEU A 63 34.92 -2.98 7.46
N PHE A 64 35.66 -3.00 6.35
CA PHE A 64 35.16 -2.46 5.07
C PHE A 64 34.06 -3.33 4.49
N SER A 65 34.19 -4.66 4.60
CA SER A 65 33.17 -5.62 4.17
C SER A 65 31.84 -5.38 4.91
N GLU A 66 31.89 -5.20 6.23
CA GLU A 66 30.71 -4.91 7.05
C GLU A 66 30.09 -3.56 6.66
N ALA A 67 30.90 -2.50 6.47
CA ALA A 67 30.40 -1.19 6.05
C ALA A 67 29.70 -1.22 4.68
N PHE A 68 30.29 -1.88 3.68
CA PHE A 68 29.67 -2.00 2.36
C PHE A 68 28.39 -2.84 2.40
N CYS A 69 28.35 -3.90 3.21
CA CYS A 69 27.14 -4.69 3.41
C CYS A 69 25.99 -3.85 3.98
N LEU A 70 26.27 -3.03 5.02
CA LEU A 70 25.28 -2.12 5.61
C LEU A 70 24.82 -1.04 4.63
N CYS A 71 25.72 -0.48 3.83
CA CYS A 71 25.39 0.45 2.75
C CYS A 71 24.49 -0.20 1.69
N SER A 72 24.79 -1.43 1.27
CA SER A 72 23.94 -2.16 0.31
C SER A 72 22.55 -2.44 0.88
N LEU A 73 22.43 -2.80 2.16
CA LEU A 73 21.15 -2.98 2.82
C LEU A 73 20.32 -1.69 2.87
N PHE A 74 20.96 -0.57 3.17
CA PHE A 74 20.31 0.74 3.14
C PHE A 74 19.82 1.10 1.72
N LEU A 75 20.64 0.89 0.70
CA LEU A 75 20.28 1.12 -0.71
C LEU A 75 19.16 0.18 -1.18
N LEU A 76 19.15 -1.07 -0.71
CA LEU A 76 18.06 -2.01 -0.97
C LEU A 76 16.74 -1.54 -0.36
N GLY A 77 16.76 -0.96 0.85
CA GLY A 77 15.57 -0.36 1.47
C GLY A 77 15.02 0.82 0.65
N LEU A 78 15.91 1.73 0.22
CA LEU A 78 15.56 2.83 -0.69
C LEU A 78 14.91 2.33 -1.98
N LEU A 79 15.54 1.34 -2.62
CA LEU A 79 15.10 0.78 -3.88
C LEU A 79 13.77 0.04 -3.76
N ASN A 80 13.59 -0.75 -2.69
CA ASN A 80 12.36 -1.48 -2.42
C ASN A 80 11.15 -0.53 -2.32
N CYS A 81 11.27 0.53 -1.51
CA CYS A 81 10.20 1.53 -1.41
C CYS A 81 9.94 2.24 -2.74
N ARG A 82 11.00 2.54 -3.52
CA ARG A 82 10.82 3.21 -4.80
C ARG A 82 10.08 2.33 -5.82
N ILE A 83 10.46 1.05 -5.92
CA ILE A 83 9.81 0.09 -6.81
C ILE A 83 8.34 -0.07 -6.44
N HIS A 84 8.03 -0.26 -5.15
CA HIS A 84 6.65 -0.38 -4.70
C HIS A 84 5.81 0.86 -5.03
N ARG A 85 6.39 2.06 -4.88
CA ARG A 85 5.72 3.31 -5.25
C ARG A 85 5.52 3.44 -6.75
N ASP A 86 6.53 3.13 -7.56
CA ASP A 86 6.43 3.21 -9.03
C ASP A 86 5.43 2.17 -9.58
N LEU A 87 5.35 0.98 -8.97
CA LEU A 87 4.34 -0.03 -9.28
C LEU A 87 2.93 0.47 -8.94
N ALA A 88 2.74 1.02 -7.74
CA ALA A 88 1.46 1.58 -7.33
C ALA A 88 1.02 2.75 -8.24
N GLU A 89 1.96 3.60 -8.66
CA GLU A 89 1.69 4.69 -9.61
C GLU A 89 1.23 4.14 -10.97
N LYS A 90 1.91 3.11 -11.51
CA LYS A 90 1.52 2.46 -12.77
C LYS A 90 0.16 1.75 -12.70
N GLU A 91 -0.11 1.04 -11.61
CA GLU A 91 -1.42 0.40 -11.40
C GLU A 91 -2.53 1.45 -11.38
N MET A 92 -2.27 2.57 -10.70
CA MET A 92 -3.20 3.68 -10.61
C MET A 92 -3.43 4.33 -11.97
N THR A 93 -2.40 4.65 -12.76
CA THR A 93 -2.57 5.25 -14.09
C THR A 93 -3.34 4.33 -15.04
N MET A 94 -3.04 3.03 -15.06
CA MET A 94 -3.77 2.06 -15.87
C MET A 94 -5.27 2.01 -15.49
N LEU A 95 -5.56 2.14 -14.20
CA LEU A 95 -6.93 2.15 -13.71
C LEU A 95 -7.65 3.47 -14.05
N GLN A 96 -6.95 4.60 -13.95
CA GLN A 96 -7.45 5.91 -14.34
C GLN A 96 -7.81 5.96 -15.83
N GLU A 97 -6.98 5.38 -16.72
CA GLU A 97 -7.29 5.26 -18.14
C GLU A 97 -8.58 4.46 -18.41
N LYS A 98 -8.75 3.34 -17.69
CA LYS A 98 -9.98 2.54 -17.79
C LYS A 98 -11.21 3.28 -17.28
N LEU A 99 -11.04 4.10 -16.24
CA LEU A 99 -12.11 4.85 -15.59
C LEU A 99 -12.45 6.17 -16.31
N ALA A 100 -11.53 6.73 -17.10
CA ALA A 100 -11.72 8.00 -17.81
C ALA A 100 -12.93 7.99 -18.76
N ALA A 101 -13.33 6.81 -19.25
CA ALA A 101 -14.51 6.65 -20.09
C ALA A 101 -15.85 6.78 -19.33
N PHE A 102 -15.83 6.77 -18.00
CA PHE A 102 -17.04 6.78 -17.17
C PHE A 102 -17.23 8.16 -16.53
N GLN A 103 -18.33 8.84 -16.85
CA GLN A 103 -18.71 10.08 -16.15
C GLN A 103 -19.36 9.80 -14.79
N ASN A 104 -20.19 8.76 -14.74
CA ASN A 104 -20.83 8.25 -13.53
C ASN A 104 -20.57 6.75 -13.41
N LEU A 105 -20.29 6.29 -12.18
CA LEU A 105 -19.93 4.90 -11.92
C LEU A 105 -20.79 4.35 -10.79
N HIS A 106 -21.22 3.10 -10.93
CA HIS A 106 -21.77 2.33 -9.82
C HIS A 106 -20.73 1.32 -9.35
N CYS A 107 -20.32 1.43 -8.09
CA CYS A 107 -19.36 0.56 -7.44
C CYS A 107 -20.07 -0.33 -6.44
N LEU A 108 -19.72 -1.62 -6.42
CA LEU A 108 -20.08 -2.56 -5.37
C LEU A 108 -18.81 -2.86 -4.56
N GLY A 109 -18.87 -2.71 -3.25
CA GLY A 109 -17.70 -2.95 -2.40
C GLY A 109 -17.99 -2.98 -0.90
N TYR A 110 -16.97 -3.35 -0.13
CA TYR A 110 -17.05 -3.38 1.33
C TYR A 110 -16.50 -2.08 1.93
N VAL A 111 -17.19 -1.53 2.93
CA VAL A 111 -16.72 -0.35 3.68
C VAL A 111 -15.47 -0.74 4.48
N ALA A 112 -14.31 -0.23 4.09
CA ALA A 112 -13.02 -0.61 4.63
C ALA A 112 -12.61 0.21 5.86
N SER A 113 -13.04 1.47 5.94
CA SER A 113 -12.74 2.39 7.04
C SER A 113 -13.97 2.69 7.89
N PHE A 114 -13.77 3.19 9.10
CA PHE A 114 -14.86 3.84 9.83
C PHE A 114 -15.27 5.12 9.07
N PRO A 115 -16.57 5.35 8.85
CA PRO A 115 -17.04 6.58 8.22
C PRO A 115 -16.72 7.79 9.07
N GLN A 116 -16.25 8.85 8.43
CA GLN A 116 -15.91 10.11 9.07
C GLN A 116 -16.87 11.18 8.56
N GLN A 117 -17.60 11.82 9.46
CA GLN A 117 -18.41 12.97 9.13
C GLN A 117 -17.54 14.23 9.18
N LYS A 118 -17.48 14.96 8.07
CA LYS A 118 -16.83 16.27 7.97
C LYS A 118 -17.78 17.21 7.25
N GLU A 119 -18.10 18.33 7.89
CA GLU A 119 -19.09 19.30 7.38
C GLU A 119 -20.43 18.60 7.06
N ARG A 120 -20.93 18.74 5.83
CA ARG A 120 -22.14 18.07 5.33
C ARG A 120 -21.85 16.82 4.51
N ALA A 121 -20.65 16.25 4.64
CA ALA A 121 -20.26 15.07 3.89
C ALA A 121 -19.75 13.94 4.78
N ILE A 122 -20.02 12.71 4.36
CA ILE A 122 -19.47 11.50 4.97
C ILE A 122 -18.40 10.93 4.06
N TYR A 123 -17.25 10.66 4.65
CA TYR A 123 -16.07 10.12 4.00
C TYR A 123 -15.81 8.70 4.48
N PHE A 124 -15.62 7.77 3.55
CA PHE A 124 -15.18 6.42 3.88
C PHE A 124 -14.44 5.78 2.72
N LEU A 125 -13.63 4.77 3.02
CA LEU A 125 -12.95 3.96 2.02
C LEU A 125 -13.82 2.75 1.66
N LEU A 126 -13.94 2.49 0.36
CA LEU A 126 -14.66 1.35 -0.19
C LEU A 126 -13.65 0.41 -0.88
N ASN A 127 -13.53 -0.83 -0.39
CA ASN A 127 -12.80 -1.88 -1.09
C ASN A 127 -13.70 -2.40 -2.23
N LEU A 128 -13.31 -2.13 -3.47
CA LEU A 128 -14.06 -2.50 -4.66
C LEU A 128 -14.08 -4.02 -4.85
N LYS A 129 -15.27 -4.52 -5.20
CA LYS A 129 -15.49 -5.91 -5.64
C LYS A 129 -15.87 -5.94 -7.12
N ALA A 130 -16.74 -5.01 -7.53
CA ALA A 130 -17.18 -4.89 -8.91
C ALA A 130 -17.61 -3.47 -9.27
N ILE A 131 -17.59 -3.15 -10.56
CA ILE A 131 -18.15 -1.92 -11.12
C ILE A 131 -19.22 -2.27 -12.14
N LYS A 132 -20.26 -1.44 -12.26
CA LYS A 132 -21.29 -1.60 -13.28
C LYS A 132 -20.80 -0.95 -14.57
N SER A 133 -20.72 -1.73 -15.64
CA SER A 133 -20.47 -1.25 -16.99
C SER A 133 -21.60 -1.68 -17.91
N ARG A 134 -22.26 -0.71 -18.53
CA ARG A 134 -23.51 -0.89 -19.29
C ARG A 134 -24.59 -1.52 -18.39
N GLU A 135 -24.69 -2.84 -18.36
CA GLU A 135 -25.65 -3.60 -17.54
C GLU A 135 -25.03 -4.77 -16.77
N LYS A 136 -23.71 -4.98 -16.91
CA LYS A 136 -23.02 -6.09 -16.26
C LYS A 136 -22.11 -5.58 -15.15
N TRP A 137 -22.03 -6.36 -14.08
CA TRP A 137 -21.04 -6.17 -13.03
C TRP A 137 -19.72 -6.80 -13.46
N LEU A 138 -18.70 -5.97 -13.64
CA LEU A 138 -17.35 -6.39 -13.96
C LEU A 138 -16.51 -6.43 -12.68
N PRO A 139 -15.78 -7.52 -12.41
CA PRO A 139 -14.94 -7.61 -11.22
C PRO A 139 -13.83 -6.57 -11.28
N MET A 140 -13.64 -5.86 -10.17
CA MET A 140 -12.62 -4.83 -10.06
C MET A 140 -12.04 -4.84 -8.66
N LYS A 141 -10.72 -4.81 -8.58
CA LYS A 141 -9.97 -4.66 -7.33
C LYS A 141 -9.47 -3.22 -7.22
N GLY A 142 -9.46 -2.69 -6.01
CA GLY A 142 -8.97 -1.35 -5.71
C GLY A 142 -9.68 -0.75 -4.51
N LYS A 143 -9.27 0.44 -4.11
CA LYS A 143 -9.95 1.22 -3.07
C LYS A 143 -10.46 2.51 -3.67
N ALA A 144 -11.70 2.86 -3.38
CA ALA A 144 -12.26 4.16 -3.70
C ALA A 144 -12.45 4.97 -2.42
N LEU A 145 -12.14 6.26 -2.47
CA LEU A 145 -12.55 7.20 -1.42
C LEU A 145 -13.96 7.68 -1.77
N CYS A 146 -14.95 7.32 -0.96
CA CYS A 146 -16.31 7.78 -1.17
C CYS A 146 -16.54 9.05 -0.35
N ARG A 147 -17.02 10.10 -1.02
CA ARG A 147 -17.52 11.32 -0.41
C ARG A 147 -19.00 11.43 -0.73
N VAL A 148 -19.84 11.43 0.31
CA VAL A 148 -21.29 11.48 0.15
C VAL A 148 -21.84 12.71 0.84
N GLU A 149 -22.43 13.61 0.06
CA GLU A 149 -23.01 14.86 0.54
C GLU A 149 -24.43 14.61 1.08
N ASP A 150 -24.80 15.36 2.12
CA ASP A 150 -26.15 15.42 2.70
C ASP A 150 -26.77 14.06 3.11
N TRP A 151 -25.93 13.08 3.45
CA TRP A 151 -26.38 11.75 3.90
C TRP A 151 -26.94 11.76 5.32
N GLN A 152 -28.14 11.19 5.49
CA GLN A 152 -28.83 11.12 6.78
C GLN A 152 -28.81 9.74 7.46
N GLY A 153 -28.31 8.70 6.79
CA GLY A 153 -28.26 7.34 7.35
C GLY A 153 -26.95 7.02 8.08
N THR A 154 -26.86 5.82 8.65
CA THR A 154 -25.62 5.28 9.19
C THR A 154 -24.95 4.35 8.19
N ILE A 155 -23.62 4.36 8.17
CA ILE A 155 -22.79 3.42 7.39
C ILE A 155 -21.88 2.73 8.40
N HIS A 156 -21.71 1.43 8.29
CA HIS A 156 -20.85 0.67 9.18
C HIS A 156 -19.68 0.05 8.41
N ARG A 157 -18.53 -0.02 9.10
CA ARG A 157 -17.35 -0.71 8.57
C ARG A 157 -17.67 -2.19 8.37
N GLY A 158 -17.29 -2.73 7.22
CA GLY A 158 -17.53 -4.12 6.83
C GLY A 158 -18.80 -4.34 6.01
N GLU A 159 -19.69 -3.34 5.91
CA GLU A 159 -20.90 -3.46 5.11
C GLU A 159 -20.60 -3.56 3.61
N LEU A 160 -21.33 -4.42 2.92
CA LEU A 160 -21.34 -4.48 1.46
C LEU A 160 -22.37 -3.49 0.94
N ILE A 161 -21.91 -2.46 0.24
CA ILE A 161 -22.77 -1.39 -0.26
C ILE A 161 -22.55 -1.15 -1.75
N THR A 162 -23.58 -0.62 -2.41
CA THR A 162 -23.48 -0.10 -3.77
C THR A 162 -23.50 1.42 -3.72
N VAL A 163 -22.45 2.05 -4.25
CA VAL A 163 -22.30 3.51 -4.30
C VAL A 163 -22.33 3.96 -5.75
N SER A 164 -23.18 4.94 -6.05
CA SER A 164 -23.22 5.60 -7.35
C SER A 164 -22.74 7.04 -7.21
N GLY A 165 -21.91 7.50 -8.14
CA GLY A 165 -21.45 8.87 -8.12
C GLY A 165 -20.58 9.24 -9.29
N LYS A 166 -20.20 10.53 -9.29
CA LYS A 166 -19.22 11.07 -10.22
C LYS A 166 -17.83 10.63 -9.79
N ILE A 167 -17.03 10.13 -10.75
CA ILE A 167 -15.63 9.81 -10.51
C ILE A 167 -14.82 11.11 -10.53
N ILE A 168 -13.99 11.29 -9.52
CA ILE A 168 -12.96 12.33 -9.46
C ILE A 168 -11.61 11.61 -9.45
N LEU A 169 -10.88 11.78 -10.55
CA LEU A 169 -9.52 11.24 -10.67
C LEU A 169 -8.57 12.23 -9.97
N PRO A 170 -7.65 11.76 -9.10
CA PRO A 170 -6.67 12.64 -8.50
C PRO A 170 -5.74 13.21 -9.55
N HIS A 171 -5.57 14.53 -9.48
CA HIS A 171 -4.65 15.28 -10.31
C HIS A 171 -3.33 15.49 -9.57
N LYS A 172 -2.23 15.51 -10.32
CA LYS A 172 -0.92 15.89 -9.76
C LYS A 172 -0.97 17.35 -9.33
N LYS A 173 -0.24 17.66 -8.26
CA LYS A 173 -0.11 19.00 -7.71
C LYS A 173 0.17 20.03 -8.83
N SER A 174 -0.69 21.04 -8.94
CA SER A 174 -0.54 22.09 -9.94
C SER A 174 0.26 23.29 -9.43
N ASN A 175 0.17 23.62 -8.14
CA ASN A 175 0.78 24.82 -7.55
C ASN A 175 1.71 24.52 -6.38
N ALA A 176 2.82 25.25 -6.27
CA ALA A 176 3.76 25.16 -5.15
C ALA A 176 3.15 25.71 -3.84
N GLY A 177 2.44 24.86 -3.10
CA GLY A 177 1.82 25.20 -1.79
C GLY A 177 0.62 24.32 -1.47
N GLU A 178 0.01 23.72 -2.49
CA GLU A 178 -1.09 22.78 -2.35
C GLU A 178 -0.62 21.41 -1.80
N GLY A 179 -1.46 20.76 -1.02
CA GLY A 179 -1.22 19.39 -0.56
C GLY A 179 -1.20 18.43 -1.75
N ASP A 180 -0.24 17.51 -1.78
CA ASP A 180 -0.11 16.54 -2.87
C ASP A 180 -1.14 15.41 -2.69
N PHE A 181 -2.38 15.68 -3.10
CA PHE A 181 -3.50 14.76 -2.98
C PHE A 181 -3.27 13.47 -3.78
N TYR A 182 -2.62 13.58 -4.94
CA TYR A 182 -2.20 12.43 -5.74
C TYR A 182 -1.25 11.52 -4.96
N LYS A 183 -0.19 12.07 -4.37
CA LYS A 183 0.75 11.31 -3.54
C LYS A 183 0.05 10.63 -2.37
N TYR A 184 -0.86 11.33 -1.68
CA TYR A 184 -1.66 10.74 -0.61
C TYR A 184 -2.46 9.52 -1.08
N MET A 185 -3.12 9.62 -2.24
CA MET A 185 -3.92 8.52 -2.79
C MET A 185 -3.06 7.33 -3.20
N VAL A 186 -1.90 7.56 -3.85
CA VAL A 186 -0.92 6.51 -4.18
C VAL A 186 -0.46 5.80 -2.90
N GLU A 187 -0.05 6.54 -1.87
CA GLU A 187 0.45 5.97 -0.61
C GLU A 187 -0.60 5.14 0.13
N LYS A 188 -1.88 5.52 0.04
CA LYS A 188 -2.99 4.79 0.66
C LYS A 188 -3.54 3.67 -0.24
N GLY A 189 -3.04 3.55 -1.47
CA GLY A 189 -3.56 2.63 -2.48
C GLY A 189 -5.02 2.94 -2.85
N ILE A 190 -5.40 4.22 -2.82
CA ILE A 190 -6.72 4.71 -3.21
C ILE A 190 -6.64 5.10 -4.68
N SER A 191 -7.55 4.54 -5.46
CA SER A 191 -7.52 4.65 -6.91
C SER A 191 -8.21 5.89 -7.45
N PHE A 192 -9.35 6.26 -6.85
CA PHE A 192 -10.16 7.41 -7.24
C PHE A 192 -11.09 7.85 -6.11
N GLU A 193 -11.59 9.06 -6.20
CA GLU A 193 -12.67 9.56 -5.35
C GLU A 193 -14.01 9.40 -6.07
N LEU A 194 -15.05 9.00 -5.33
CA LEU A 194 -16.41 8.87 -5.82
C LEU A 194 -17.28 9.86 -5.05
N LEU A 195 -17.74 10.90 -5.75
CA LEU A 195 -18.62 11.93 -5.21
C LEU A 195 -20.08 11.55 -5.48
N SER A 196 -20.82 11.23 -4.43
CA SER A 196 -22.25 10.94 -4.49
C SER A 196 -23.03 12.11 -3.90
N LYS A 197 -23.89 12.72 -4.72
CA LYS A 197 -24.77 13.83 -4.31
C LYS A 197 -26.11 13.36 -3.81
N ASP A 198 -26.59 12.22 -4.31
CA ASP A 198 -27.90 11.70 -3.96
C ASP A 198 -27.97 10.20 -4.23
N ARG A 199 -28.30 9.46 -3.17
CA ARG A 199 -28.72 8.05 -3.13
C ARG A 199 -27.61 7.00 -3.20
N PHE A 200 -27.46 6.29 -2.07
CA PHE A 200 -27.07 4.89 -2.10
C PHE A 200 -28.22 4.03 -2.60
N PHE A 201 -27.90 2.96 -3.32
CA PHE A 201 -28.76 1.79 -3.34
C PHE A 201 -28.18 0.80 -2.34
N PHE A 202 -28.82 0.69 -1.17
CA PHE A 202 -28.60 -0.48 -0.34
C PHE A 202 -29.24 -1.65 -1.06
N THR A 203 -28.42 -2.50 -1.67
CA THR A 203 -28.84 -3.88 -1.81
C THR A 203 -28.75 -4.46 -0.40
N VAL A 204 -29.88 -4.42 0.33
CA VAL A 204 -30.05 -5.06 1.64
C VAL A 204 -29.45 -6.46 1.59
N MET A 205 -28.68 -6.78 2.64
CA MET A 205 -28.04 -8.07 2.93
C MET A 205 -28.59 -9.22 2.08
N ILE A 206 -27.81 -9.68 1.11
CA ILE A 206 -27.90 -11.08 0.72
C ILE A 206 -27.14 -11.82 1.82
N PRO A 207 -27.80 -12.52 2.77
CA PRO A 207 -27.08 -13.38 3.70
C PRO A 207 -26.22 -14.32 2.86
N ILE A 208 -24.98 -14.52 3.28
CA ILE A 208 -23.97 -15.36 2.61
C ILE A 208 -24.50 -16.78 2.29
N ARG A 209 -25.62 -17.20 2.90
CA ARG A 209 -26.36 -18.42 2.58
C ARG A 209 -27.04 -18.47 1.20
N ALA A 210 -27.22 -17.35 0.48
CA ALA A 210 -27.92 -17.34 -0.81
C ALA A 210 -26.98 -17.32 -2.04
N MET A 211 -25.66 -17.20 -1.85
CA MET A 211 -24.71 -17.58 -2.90
C MET A 211 -24.37 -19.04 -2.70
N GLY A 212 -25.11 -19.91 -3.38
CA GLY A 212 -24.89 -21.36 -3.41
C GLY A 212 -23.46 -21.70 -3.82
N VAL A 213 -22.57 -21.76 -2.83
CA VAL A 213 -21.36 -22.56 -2.90
C VAL A 213 -21.87 -23.99 -2.78
N GLY A 214 -22.10 -24.60 -3.94
CA GLY A 214 -22.43 -26.00 -4.05
C GLY A 214 -21.45 -26.81 -3.23
N SER A 215 -21.99 -27.40 -2.16
CA SER A 215 -21.45 -28.58 -1.52
C SER A 215 -21.13 -29.59 -2.62
N ARG A 216 -19.86 -29.79 -2.93
CA ARG A 216 -19.38 -31.06 -3.47
C ARG A 216 -18.47 -31.67 -2.41
N ARG A 217 -19.04 -32.70 -1.78
CA ARG A 217 -18.31 -33.87 -1.31
C ARG A 217 -17.50 -34.46 -2.46
#